data_AF-A0AA51QP55-F1
#
_entry.id   AF-A0AA51QP55-F1
#
_cell.length_a   1.000
_cell.length_b   1.000
_cell.length_c   1.000
_cell.angle_alpha   90.00
_cell.angle_beta   90.00
_cell.angle_gamma   90.00
#
_symmetry.space_group_name_H-M   'P 1'
#
loop_
_entity.id
_entity.type
_entity.pdbx_description
1 polymer ?
#
loop_
_entity_poly.entity_id
_entity_poly.type
_entity_poly.pdbx_seq_one_letter_code
_entity_poly.pdbx_strand_id
1 'polypeptide(L)' 'MKLHGRSLTPHITVDPAARRPILLRLGGLVLAMSTTEAQQIADQLHDAVEEADQ' A
#
# COMPACT_ATOMS: atom_id res chain seq x y z
N MET A 1 1.26 -18.36 -5.13
CA MET A 1 1.33 -18.16 -3.67
C MET A 1 0.07 -17.39 -3.28
N LYS A 2 -0.88 -17.99 -2.57
CA LYS A 2 -2.23 -17.41 -2.38
C LYS A 2 -2.28 -16.55 -1.11
N LEU A 3 -2.34 -15.23 -1.26
CA LEU A 3 -2.56 -14.29 -0.17
C LEU A 3 -4.00 -14.44 0.32
N HIS A 4 -4.20 -14.93 1.54
CA HIS A 4 -5.52 -15.04 2.14
C HIS A 4 -5.82 -13.72 2.86
N GLY A 5 -6.77 -12.95 2.32
CA GLY A 5 -7.28 -11.74 2.96
C GLY A 5 -8.01 -12.07 4.25
N ARG A 6 -7.29 -12.15 5.37
CA ARG A 6 -7.91 -12.06 6.69
C ARG A 6 -8.35 -10.62 6.86
N SER A 7 -9.67 -10.44 6.96
CA SER A 7 -10.36 -9.18 7.27
C SER A 7 -9.59 -8.40 8.34
N LEU A 8 -8.83 -7.42 7.88
CA LEU A 8 -8.13 -6.44 8.67
C LEU A 8 -8.76 -5.14 8.21
N THR A 9 -9.63 -4.56 9.03
CA THR A 9 -10.11 -3.19 8.80
C THR A 9 -8.90 -2.29 9.03
N PRO A 10 -8.26 -1.75 7.97
CA PRO A 10 -7.04 -0.98 8.14
C PRO A 10 -7.45 0.40 8.62
N HIS A 11 -7.26 0.68 9.90
CA HIS A 11 -7.51 1.99 10.47
C HIS A 11 -6.29 2.89 10.19
N ILE A 12 -6.22 3.45 8.99
CA ILE A 12 -5.13 4.33 8.56
C ILE A 12 -5.38 5.71 9.18
N THR A 13 -4.47 6.14 10.05
CA THR A 13 -4.50 7.48 10.65
C THR A 13 -3.32 8.26 10.09
N VAL A 14 -3.60 9.33 9.32
CA VAL A 14 -2.56 10.13 8.65
C VAL A 14 -2.04 11.19 9.63
N ASP A 15 -0.72 11.17 9.87
CA ASP A 15 -0.02 12.20 10.64
C ASP A 15 0.38 13.36 9.71
N PRO A 16 -0.22 14.56 9.85
CA PRO A 16 0.05 15.70 8.98
C PRO A 16 1.46 16.30 9.14
N ALA A 17 2.23 15.88 10.15
CA ALA A 17 3.59 16.34 10.39
C ALA A 17 4.67 15.29 10.00
N ALA A 18 4.27 14.13 9.48
CA ALA A 18 5.19 13.04 9.21
C ALA A 18 6.19 13.38 8.09
N ARG A 19 7.41 13.77 8.47
CA ARG A 19 8.58 13.93 7.58
C ARG A 19 9.26 12.61 7.21
N ARG A 20 8.65 11.48 7.55
CA ARG A 20 9.27 10.16 7.47
C ARG A 20 8.78 9.42 6.23
N PRO A 21 9.68 8.82 5.44
CA PRO A 21 9.29 8.08 4.26
C PRO A 21 8.47 6.85 4.65
N ILE A 22 7.47 6.51 3.83
CA ILE A 22 6.75 5.25 3.91
C ILE A 22 7.68 4.16 3.38
N LEU A 23 7.76 3.04 4.11
CA LEU A 23 8.60 1.91 3.73
C LEU A 23 7.73 0.75 3.24
N LEU A 24 7.84 0.43 1.95
CA LEU A 24 7.20 -0.73 1.33
C LEU A 24 8.17 -1.90 1.29
N ARG A 25 7.74 -3.08 1.76
CA ARG A 25 8.53 -4.32 1.70
C ARG A 25 7.99 -5.22 0.60
N LEU A 26 8.82 -5.52 -0.39
CA LEU A 26 8.44 -6.36 -1.53
C LEU A 26 9.61 -7.26 -1.94
N GLY A 27 9.41 -8.58 -1.93
CA GLY A 27 10.42 -9.53 -2.44
C GLY A 27 11.80 -9.44 -1.77
N GLY A 28 11.85 -9.10 -0.48
CA GLY A 28 13.12 -8.89 0.25
C GLY A 28 13.73 -7.49 0.07
N LEU A 29 13.16 -6.65 -0.78
CA LEU A 29 13.55 -5.25 -0.94
C LEU A 29 12.76 -4.36 0.02
N VAL A 30 13.36 -3.21 0.36
CA VAL A 30 12.71 -2.12 1.12
C VAL A 30 12.77 -0.86 0.27
N LEU A 31 11.61 -0.33 -0.09
CA LEU A 31 11.46 0.88 -0.89
C LEU A 31 11.00 2.01 0.02
N ALA A 32 11.76 3.10 0.06
CA ALA A 32 11.38 4.33 0.77
C ALA A 32 10.71 5.28 -0.22
N MET A 33 9.52 5.77 0.12
CA MET A 33 8.72 6.63 -0.76
C MET A 33 8.01 7.73 0.03
N SER A 34 7.66 8.79 -0.68
CA SER A 34 6.80 9.84 -0.16
C SER A 34 5.37 9.34 0.06
N THR A 35 4.58 10.10 0.81
CA THR A 35 3.15 9.82 1.00
C THR A 35 2.38 9.80 -0.32
N THR A 36 2.72 10.72 -1.24
CA THR A 36 2.10 10.80 -2.57
C THR A 36 2.39 9.55 -3.41
N GLU A 37 3.64 9.10 -3.45
CA GLU A 37 4.03 7.91 -4.22
C GLU A 37 3.38 6.64 -3.64
N ALA A 38 3.30 6.53 -2.30
CA ALA A 38 2.62 5.41 -1.65
C ALA A 38 1.12 5.37 -2.00
N GLN A 39 0.46 6.53 -2.02
CA GLN A 39 -0.94 6.63 -2.39
C GLN A 39 -1.16 6.20 -3.84
N GLN A 40 -0.35 6.69 -4.77
CA GLN A 40 -0.46 6.32 -6.19
C GLN A 40 -0.30 4.81 -6.42
N ILE A 41 0.63 4.17 -5.70
CA ILE A 41 0.80 2.72 -5.78
C ILE A 41 -0.41 2.00 -5.18
N ALA A 42 -0.95 2.48 -4.07
CA ALA A 42 -2.14 1.88 -3.45
C ALA A 42 -3.36 1.94 -4.38
N ASP A 43 -3.57 3.07 -5.05
CA ASP A 43 -4.65 3.26 -6.02
C ASP A 43 -4.48 2.31 -7.21
N GLN A 44 -3.28 2.25 -7.81
CA GLN A 44 -3.00 1.33 -8.93
C GLN A 44 -3.20 -0.15 -8.56
N LEU A 45 -2.84 -0.54 -7.33
CA LEU A 45 -3.07 -1.91 -6.85
C LEU A 45 -4.55 -2.20 -6.66
N HIS A 46 -5.32 -1.21 -6.20
CA HIS A 46 -6.76 -1.35 -6.06
C HIS A 46 -7.42 -1.56 -7.42
N ASP A 47 -7.12 -0.69 -8.39
CA ASP A 47 -7.64 -0.77 -9.75
C ASP A 47 -7.28 -2.11 -10.42
N ALA A 48 -6.02 -2.55 -10.28
CA ALA A 48 -5.58 -3.82 -10.85
C ALA A 48 -6.29 -5.06 -10.25
N VAL A 49 -6.70 -4.98 -8.97
CA VAL A 49 -7.49 -6.04 -8.34
C VAL A 49 -8.93 -6.02 -8.87
N GLU A 50 -9.53 -4.83 -9.03
CA GLU A 50 -10.86 -4.71 -9.61
C GLU A 50 -10.93 -5.23 -11.06
N GLU A 51 -9.88 -5.01 -11.86
CA GLU A 51 -9.77 -5.55 -13.21
C GLU A 51 -9.59 -7.09 -13.23
N ALA A 52 -8.88 -7.65 -12.25
CA ALA A 52 -8.60 -9.10 -12.20
C ALA A 52 -9.78 -9.95 -11.71
N ASP A 53 -10.74 -9.34 -10.99
CA ASP A 53 -11.95 -10.00 -10.50
C ASP A 53 -13.12 -9.99 -11.52
N GLN A 54 -12.93 -9.36 -12.69
CA GLN A 54 -13.88 -9.37 -13.83
C GLN A 54 -13.65 -10.57 -14.76
#